data_AF-A0A967SXJ2-F1
#
_entry.id   AF-A0A967SXJ2-F1
#
_cell.length_a   1.000
_cell.length_b   1.000
_cell.length_c   1.000
_cell.angle_alpha   90.00
_cell.angle_beta   90.00
_cell.angle_gamma   90.00
#
_symmetry.space_group_name_H-M   'P 1'
#
loop_
_entity.id
_entity.type
_entity.pdbx_description
1 polymer ?
#
loop_
_entity_poly.entity_id
_entity_poly.type
_entity_poly.pdbx_seq_one_letter_code
_entity_poly.pdbx_strand_id
1 'polypeptide(L)'
;MAGFKFYGNLTLLLLGIGGLLLGPTVQYNAFGEWWAGIPFGWDLTDNKLLISFLVWLTAVLGNRKKERPYLAVIAALLVIIVYAIPHSMLGSEFDYNSGEVVTGN
;
A
#
# COMPACT_ATOMS: atom_id res chain seq x y z
N MET A 1 -13.04 14.63 21.87
CA MET A 1 -12.75 14.24 20.48
C MET A 1 -11.36 13.66 20.41
N ALA A 2 -11.15 12.58 19.66
CA ALA A 2 -9.80 12.05 19.43
C ALA A 2 -8.98 13.05 18.58
N GLY A 3 -7.70 13.23 18.90
CA GLY A 3 -6.82 14.15 18.18
C GLY A 3 -6.33 13.56 16.85
N PHE A 4 -5.83 14.41 15.93
CA PHE A 4 -5.38 13.97 14.60
C PHE A 4 -4.32 12.85 14.63
N LYS A 5 -3.47 12.80 15.67
CA LYS A 5 -2.48 11.73 15.89
C LYS A 5 -3.13 10.36 16.09
N PHE A 6 -4.28 10.30 16.76
CA PHE A 6 -5.03 9.06 16.95
C PHE A 6 -5.48 8.51 15.59
N TYR A 7 -6.09 9.36 14.76
CA TYR A 7 -6.49 8.99 13.42
C TYR A 7 -5.29 8.61 12.55
N GLY A 8 -4.17 9.33 12.67
CA GLY A 8 -2.92 8.96 12.00
C GLY A 8 -2.44 7.55 12.35
N ASN A 9 -2.41 7.22 13.64
CA ASN A 9 -2.04 5.87 14.10
C ASN A 9 -3.04 4.81 13.65
N LEU A 10 -4.34 5.14 13.68
CA LEU A 10 -5.40 4.22 13.24
C LEU A 10 -5.28 3.92 11.74
N THR A 11 -5.07 4.93 10.91
CA THR A 11 -4.85 4.76 9.47
C THR A 11 -3.59 3.94 9.20
N LEU A 12 -2.50 4.16 9.94
CA LEU A 12 -1.28 3.35 9.80
C LEU A 12 -1.54 1.87 10.14
N LEU A 13 -2.30 1.62 11.21
CA LEU A 13 -2.64 0.27 11.63
C LEU A 13 -3.55 -0.42 10.61
N LEU A 14 -4.55 0.28 10.06
CA LEU A 14 -5.42 -0.25 9.02
C LEU A 14 -4.69 -0.50 7.70
N LEU A 15 -3.77 0.38 7.29
CA LEU A 15 -2.92 0.15 6.11
C LEU A 15 -1.96 -1.02 6.32
N GLY A 16 -1.39 -1.17 7.52
CA GLY A 16 -0.51 -2.29 7.85
C GLY A 16 -1.25 -3.63 7.84
N ILE A 17 -2.37 -3.72 8.57
CA ILE A 17 -3.13 -4.97 8.67
C ILE A 17 -3.87 -5.26 7.35
N GLY A 18 -4.63 -4.31 6.84
CA GLY A 18 -5.42 -4.49 5.62
C GLY A 18 -4.55 -4.64 4.38
N GLY A 19 -3.52 -3.80 4.27
CA GLY A 19 -2.62 -3.84 3.13
C GLY A 19 -1.57 -4.94 3.24
N LEU A 20 -0.65 -4.82 4.20
CA LEU A 20 0.57 -5.65 4.25
C LEU A 20 0.37 -7.04 4.86
N LEU A 21 -0.76 -7.33 5.49
CA LEU A 21 -1.07 -8.68 5.98
C LEU A 21 -2.19 -9.32 5.15
N LEU A 22 -3.35 -8.67 5.06
CA LEU A 22 -4.50 -9.23 4.36
C LEU A 22 -4.31 -9.21 2.84
N GLY A 23 -3.65 -8.18 2.27
CA GLY A 23 -3.33 -8.11 0.84
C GLY A 23 -2.53 -9.32 0.35
N PRO A 24 -1.31 -9.55 0.86
CA PRO A 24 -0.51 -10.76 0.63
C PRO A 24 -1.27 -12.06 0.78
N THR A 25 -2.10 -12.16 1.82
CA THR A 25 -2.87 -13.38 2.08
C THR A 25 -3.88 -13.62 0.97
N VAL A 26 -4.63 -12.60 0.53
CA VAL A 26 -5.60 -12.73 -0.56
C VAL A 26 -4.87 -12.99 -1.89
N GLN A 27 -3.76 -12.31 -2.14
CA GLN A 27 -2.94 -12.48 -3.33
C GLN A 27 -2.39 -13.91 -3.45
N TYR A 28 -1.90 -14.48 -2.35
CA TYR A 28 -1.44 -15.86 -2.31
C TYR A 28 -2.56 -16.86 -2.65
N ASN A 29 -3.78 -16.61 -2.17
CA ASN A 29 -4.92 -17.48 -2.50
C ASN A 29 -5.38 -17.34 -3.96
N ALA A 30 -5.12 -16.20 -4.61
CA ALA A 30 -5.50 -15.96 -6.00
C ALA A 30 -4.43 -16.38 -7.01
N PHE A 31 -3.16 -16.17 -6.69
CA PHE A 31 -2.03 -16.27 -7.62
C PHE A 31 -0.89 -17.17 -7.11
N GLY A 32 -0.92 -17.63 -5.85
CA GLY A 32 0.15 -18.45 -5.27
C GLY A 32 1.40 -17.68 -4.83
N GLU A 33 1.39 -16.35 -4.93
CA GLU A 33 2.49 -15.47 -4.49
C GLU A 33 2.08 -14.62 -3.27
N TRP A 34 2.96 -14.56 -2.27
CA TRP A 34 2.72 -13.75 -1.07
C TRP A 34 2.95 -12.25 -1.32
N TRP A 35 3.81 -11.89 -2.26
CA TRP A 35 4.13 -10.49 -2.55
C TRP A 35 4.77 -10.39 -3.93
N ALA A 36 4.17 -9.60 -4.80
CA ALA A 36 4.61 -9.35 -6.17
C ALA A 36 5.24 -7.95 -6.35
N GLY A 37 5.32 -7.15 -5.28
CA GLY A 37 6.01 -5.86 -5.26
C GLY A 37 7.53 -5.96 -4.98
N ILE A 38 8.19 -4.81 -4.89
CA ILE A 38 9.63 -4.73 -4.59
C ILE A 38 9.93 -5.37 -3.21
N PRO A 39 11.01 -6.15 -3.04
CA PRO A 39 12.08 -6.46 -4.01
C PRO A 39 11.85 -7.73 -4.85
N PHE A 40 10.72 -8.41 -4.69
CA PHE A 40 10.48 -9.73 -5.30
C PHE A 40 9.83 -9.64 -6.69
N GLY A 41 9.14 -8.53 -6.98
CA GLY A 41 8.57 -8.24 -8.30
C GLY A 41 8.34 -6.75 -8.52
N TRP A 42 7.53 -6.44 -9.54
CA TRP A 42 7.24 -5.08 -9.98
C TRP A 42 5.73 -4.78 -10.04
N ASP A 43 4.90 -5.59 -9.39
CA ASP A 43 3.45 -5.37 -9.37
C ASP A 43 3.11 -3.97 -8.87
N LEU A 44 2.31 -3.28 -9.68
CA LEU A 44 1.99 -1.88 -9.43
C LEU A 44 1.08 -1.72 -8.21
N THR A 45 0.22 -2.69 -7.91
CA THR A 45 -0.72 -2.66 -6.79
C THR A 45 0.03 -2.79 -5.46
N ASP A 46 0.94 -3.76 -5.36
CA ASP A 46 1.78 -3.98 -4.19
C ASP A 46 2.72 -2.79 -3.94
N ASN A 47 3.32 -2.24 -5.01
CA ASN A 47 4.20 -1.08 -4.90
C ASN A 47 3.45 0.19 -4.46
N LYS A 48 2.23 0.42 -4.96
CA LYS A 48 1.38 1.53 -4.51
C LYS A 48 1.06 1.42 -3.02
N LEU A 49 0.72 0.21 -2.58
CA LEU A 49 0.44 -0.04 -1.17
C LEU A 49 1.69 0.20 -0.31
N LEU A 50 2.85 -0.31 -0.72
CA LEU A 50 4.11 -0.13 0.00
C LEU A 50 4.47 1.36 0.12
N ILE A 51 4.39 2.12 -0.98
CA ILE A 51 4.65 3.57 -0.98
C ILE A 51 3.67 4.29 -0.04
N SER A 52 2.38 3.95 -0.12
CA SER A 52 1.34 4.55 0.73
C SER A 52 1.60 4.30 2.21
N PHE A 53 1.97 3.07 2.56
CA PHE A 53 2.31 2.70 3.94
C PHE A 53 3.54 3.45 4.44
N LEU A 54 4.62 3.50 3.65
CA LEU A 54 5.86 4.19 4.02
C LEU A 54 5.64 5.70 4.20
N VAL A 55 4.96 6.34 3.26
CA VAL A 55 4.60 7.77 3.34
C VAL A 55 3.81 8.04 4.61
N TRP A 56 2.79 7.24 4.90
CA TRP A 56 1.98 7.43 6.11
C TRP A 56 2.76 7.14 7.40
N LEU A 57 3.63 6.13 7.40
CA LEU A 57 4.52 5.81 8.50
C LEU A 57 5.43 7.00 8.83
N THR A 58 6.04 7.63 7.82
CA THR A 58 6.89 8.82 8.04
C THR A 58 6.09 9.99 8.63
N ALA A 59 4.84 10.20 8.20
CA ALA A 59 3.97 11.24 8.75
C ALA A 59 3.61 10.98 10.22
N VAL A 60 3.29 9.74 10.58
CA VAL A 60 3.03 9.34 11.97
C VAL A 60 4.28 9.52 12.83
N LEU A 61 5.43 8.97 12.40
CA LEU A 61 6.69 9.09 13.14
C LEU A 61 7.13 10.55 13.32
N GLY A 62 6.99 11.36 12.27
CA GLY A 62 7.30 12.80 12.29
C GLY A 62 6.40 13.60 13.25
N ASN A 63 5.22 13.08 13.58
CA ASN A 63 4.26 13.67 14.51
C ASN A 63 4.35 13.14 15.96
N ARG A 64 5.20 12.13 16.23
CA ARG A 64 5.30 11.53 17.59
C ARG A 64 5.89 12.49 18.61
N LYS A 65 6.95 13.23 18.25
CA LYS A 65 7.69 14.12 19.16
C LYS A 65 7.26 15.58 19.08
N LYS A 66 6.76 16.03 17.92
CA LYS A 66 6.30 17.41 17.68
C LYS A 66 5.02 17.37 16.86
N GLU A 67 4.11 18.29 17.13
CA GLU A 67 2.87 18.40 16.35
C GLU A 67 3.16 19.12 15.03
N ARG A 68 3.07 18.37 13.94
CA ARG A 68 3.34 18.80 12.56
C ARG A 68 2.21 18.31 11.67
N PRO A 69 0.98 18.85 11.83
CA PRO A 69 -0.21 18.37 11.11
C PRO A 69 -0.05 18.46 9.59
N TYR A 70 0.79 19.37 9.08
CA TYR A 70 1.11 19.47 7.67
C TYR A 70 1.71 18.18 7.08
N LEU A 71 2.44 17.37 7.86
CA LEU A 71 2.97 16.08 7.39
C LEU A 71 1.85 15.08 7.10
N ALA A 72 0.78 15.10 7.90
CA ALA A 72 -0.38 14.23 7.68
C ALA A 72 -1.17 14.67 6.43
N VAL A 73 -1.28 15.98 6.19
CA VAL A 73 -1.90 16.52 4.98
C VAL A 73 -1.10 16.14 3.73
N ILE A 74 0.22 16.31 3.75
CA ILE A 74 1.11 15.92 2.64
C ILE A 74 0.98 14.41 2.37
N ALA A 75 1.01 13.59 3.42
CA ALA A 75 0.86 12.15 3.28
C ALA A 75 -0.50 11.76 2.68
N ALA A 76 -1.59 12.42 3.09
CA ALA A 76 -2.92 12.16 2.53
C ALA A 76 -2.98 12.50 1.04
N LEU A 77 -2.41 13.64 0.63
CA LEU A 77 -2.32 14.03 -0.77
C LEU A 77 -1.51 13.03 -1.61
N LEU A 78 -0.37 12.57 -1.09
CA LEU A 78 0.46 11.57 -1.76
C LEU A 78 -0.28 10.24 -1.91
N VAL A 79 -0.99 9.77 -0.88
CA VAL A 79 -1.82 8.56 -0.97
C VAL A 79 -2.89 8.72 -2.04
N ILE A 80 -3.60 9.86 -2.08
CA ILE A 80 -4.59 10.14 -3.14
C ILE A 80 -3.95 10.07 -4.53
N ILE A 81 -2.78 10.69 -4.72
CA ILE A 81 -2.07 10.65 -6.01
C ILE A 81 -1.70 9.22 -6.40
N VAL A 82 -1.18 8.44 -5.46
CA VAL A 82 -0.77 7.03 -5.68
C VAL A 82 -1.96 6.17 -6.11
N TYR A 83 -3.11 6.32 -5.46
CA TYR A 83 -4.33 5.57 -5.78
C TYR A 83 -5.12 6.15 -6.97
N ALA A 84 -4.85 7.39 -7.40
CA ALA A 84 -5.39 7.95 -8.62
C ALA A 84 -4.77 7.33 -9.89
N ILE A 85 -3.59 6.70 -9.77
CA ILE A 85 -2.96 5.96 -10.87
C ILE A 85 -3.79 4.68 -11.13
N PRO A 86 -4.32 4.46 -12.35
CA PRO A 86 -5.13 3.29 -12.65
C PRO A 86 -4.33 1.98 -12.48
N HIS A 87 -5.02 0.91 -12.06
CA HIS A 87 -4.41 -0.42 -11.86
C HIS A 87 -4.32 -1.23 -13.16
N SER A 88 -5.03 -0.82 -14.22
CA SER A 88 -5.10 -1.48 -15.53
C SER A 88 -3.80 -1.43 -16.36
N MET A 89 -2.68 -0.97 -15.82
CA MET A 89 -1.45 -0.81 -16.59
C MET A 89 -0.41 -1.91 -16.33
N LEU A 90 -0.32 -2.47 -15.11
CA LEU A 90 0.78 -3.36 -14.69
C LEU A 90 0.40 -4.20 -13.43
N GLY A 91 -0.78 -4.81 -13.42
CA GLY A 91 -1.17 -5.76 -12.36
C GLY A 91 -0.64 -7.17 -12.64
N SER A 92 -0.46 -7.97 -11.59
CA SER A 92 -0.33 -9.42 -11.71
C SER A 92 -1.65 -10.03 -12.21
N GLU A 93 -1.56 -10.79 -13.29
CA GLU A 93 -2.67 -11.54 -13.88
C GLU A 93 -2.32 -13.02 -13.93
N PHE A 94 -3.31 -13.88 -13.67
CA PHE A 94 -3.16 -15.32 -13.82
C PHE A 94 -3.47 -15.69 -15.27
N ASP A 95 -2.48 -16.18 -16.01
CA ASP A 95 -2.72 -16.67 -17.36
C ASP A 95 -3.22 -18.12 -17.31
N TYR A 96 -4.52 -18.30 -17.52
CA TYR A 96 -5.19 -19.60 -17.53
C TYR A 96 -4.72 -20.54 -18.66
N ASN A 97 -4.01 -20.04 -19.67
CA ASN A 97 -3.45 -20.87 -20.74
C ASN A 97 -2.08 -21.45 -20.40
N SER A 98 -1.22 -20.68 -19.72
CA SER A 98 0.13 -21.11 -19.32
C SER A 98 0.19 -21.67 -17.90
N GLY A 99 -0.76 -21.32 -17.03
CA GLY A 99 -0.76 -21.69 -15.62
C GLY A 99 0.24 -20.89 -14.78
N GLU A 100 0.78 -19.80 -15.33
CA GLU A 100 1.79 -18.95 -14.70
C GLU A 100 1.19 -17.58 -14.34
N VAL A 101 1.78 -16.96 -13.30
CA VAL A 101 1.46 -15.58 -12.93
C VAL A 101 2.31 -14.66 -13.80
N VAL A 102 1.66 -13.82 -14.59
CA VAL A 102 2.32 -12.88 -15.50
C VAL A 102 2.09 -11.47 -14.97
N THR A 103 3.13 -10.64 -14.94
CA THR A 103 3.04 -9.25 -14.44
C THR A 103 3.16 -8.28 -15.61
N GLY A 104 2.02 -7.73 -16.06
CA GLY A 104 1.94 -6.80 -17.20
C GLY A 104 2.25 -7.44 -18.55
N ASN A 105 1.42 -7.11 -19.56
CA ASN A 105 1.59 -7.52 -20.97
C ASN A 105 3.00 -7.31 -21.54
#